data_AF-A0A5N6I3P7-F1
#
_entry.id   AF-A0A5N6I3P7-F1
#
_cell.length_a   1.000
_cell.length_b   1.000
_cell.length_c   1.000
_cell.angle_alpha   90.00
_cell.angle_beta   90.00
_cell.angle_gamma   90.00
#
_symmetry.space_group_name_H-M   'P 1'
#
loop_
_entity.id
_entity.type
_entity.pdbx_description
1 polymer ?
#
loop_
_entity_poly.entity_id
_entity_poly.type
_entity_poly.pdbx_seq_one_letter_code
_entity_poly.pdbx_strand_id
1 'polypeptide(L)'
;MHQKEIQEQQPPPPCEFTNPCPAIDDEKDNNPRRKVISHIFGRNKYATKRFPDHVWVHYCRQHYQRARYRVEWPVTQCELLMVVLGRMERWGGVSGWEVVLRKREVQRLKGEDGGGEEVITATTTTGAGGRHSSSSAFSGLTPVQGQCGRRRKPTIVASPVADWLLREVGRDKSFADLRDLVRRVREDMDSLRGRGVPARRIVFPDIELLPTFQSWVLAPVTKGRRVRRDAGRGKKGGNGKKGSRVNGKGAVKRVHG
;
A
#
# COMPACT_ATOMS: atom_id res chain seq x y z
N MET A 1 34.34 -8.29 30.45
CA MET A 1 32.94 -8.69 30.66
C MET A 1 32.12 -8.16 29.50
N HIS A 2 31.65 -9.03 28.60
CA HIS A 2 30.88 -8.61 27.42
C HIS A 2 29.40 -8.53 27.81
N GLN A 3 28.89 -7.32 27.99
CA GLN A 3 27.46 -7.09 28.06
C GLN A 3 26.88 -7.34 26.66
N LYS A 4 26.14 -8.45 26.52
CA LYS A 4 25.20 -8.60 25.40
C LYS A 4 24.13 -7.55 25.63
N GLU A 5 24.12 -6.53 24.80
CA GLU A 5 23.03 -5.58 24.67
C GLU A 5 21.78 -6.40 24.31
N ILE A 6 20.95 -6.67 25.32
CA ILE A 6 19.63 -7.26 25.13
C ILE A 6 18.87 -6.20 24.36
N GLN A 7 18.63 -6.44 23.07
CA GLN A 7 17.61 -5.68 22.34
C GLN A 7 16.30 -5.91 23.08
N GLU A 8 15.94 -4.97 23.94
CA GLU A 8 14.67 -4.90 24.61
C GLU A 8 13.59 -4.89 23.52
N GLN A 9 12.97 -6.05 23.31
CA GLN A 9 11.89 -6.21 22.35
C GLN A 9 10.72 -5.43 22.92
N GLN A 10 10.54 -4.19 22.46
CA GLN A 10 9.40 -3.40 22.88
C GLN A 10 8.11 -4.16 22.57
N PRO A 11 7.14 -4.17 23.50
CA PRO A 11 5.88 -4.86 23.29
C PRO A 11 5.20 -4.31 22.02
N PRO A 12 4.47 -5.17 21.28
CA PRO A 12 3.79 -4.73 20.07
C PRO A 12 2.82 -3.56 20.40
N PRO A 13 2.68 -2.58 19.50
CA PRO A 13 1.84 -1.42 19.76
C PRO A 13 0.36 -1.85 19.94
N PRO A 14 -0.36 -1.33 20.94
CA PRO A 14 -1.73 -1.73 21.21
C PRO A 14 -2.70 -1.28 20.10
N CYS A 15 -3.89 -1.86 20.09
CA CYS A 15 -4.96 -1.37 19.23
C CYS A 15 -5.51 -0.03 19.73
N GLU A 16 -5.53 0.98 18.87
CA GLU A 16 -6.01 2.33 19.21
C GLU A 16 -7.45 2.59 18.74
N PHE A 17 -8.19 1.55 18.37
CA PHE A 17 -9.58 1.70 17.92
C PHE A 17 -10.56 1.79 19.10
N THR A 18 -10.32 1.02 20.15
CA THR A 18 -11.10 0.98 21.40
C THR A 18 -10.21 0.39 22.50
N ASN A 19 -10.39 0.85 23.73
CA ASN A 19 -9.64 0.37 24.90
C ASN A 19 -10.62 -0.05 26.01
N PRO A 20 -10.61 -1.32 26.47
CA PRO A 20 -9.78 -2.42 25.98
C PRO A 20 -10.19 -2.91 24.58
N CYS A 21 -9.22 -3.39 23.82
CA CYS A 21 -9.48 -4.04 22.54
C CYS A 21 -9.89 -5.49 22.78
N PRO A 22 -11.07 -5.95 22.31
CA PRO A 22 -11.52 -7.33 22.50
C PRO A 22 -10.66 -8.38 21.80
N ALA A 23 -9.86 -7.97 20.80
CA ALA A 23 -8.82 -8.85 20.27
C ALA A 23 -7.67 -8.86 21.28
N ILE A 24 -7.59 -9.95 22.04
CA ILE A 24 -6.51 -10.26 22.98
C ILE A 24 -5.19 -10.17 22.21
N ASP A 25 -4.21 -9.45 22.76
CA ASP A 25 -2.82 -9.58 22.34
C ASP A 25 -2.32 -10.94 22.83
N ASP A 26 -2.76 -12.02 22.19
CA ASP A 26 -2.16 -13.32 22.44
C ASP A 26 -0.71 -13.22 21.99
N GLU A 27 0.25 -13.24 22.92
CA GLU A 27 1.70 -13.22 22.63
C GLU A 27 2.13 -14.32 21.63
N LYS A 28 1.26 -15.32 21.43
CA LYS A 28 1.45 -16.45 20.51
C LYS A 28 0.91 -16.21 19.09
N ASP A 29 0.03 -15.22 18.90
CA ASP A 29 -0.56 -14.95 17.59
C ASP A 29 0.21 -13.85 16.85
N ASN A 30 0.91 -14.32 15.83
CA ASN A 30 1.72 -13.58 14.88
C ASN A 30 0.86 -12.66 13.96
N ASN A 31 -0.13 -11.96 14.51
CA ASN A 31 -1.04 -11.08 13.78
C ASN A 31 -0.59 -9.62 13.93
N PRO A 32 0.32 -9.14 13.06
CA PRO A 32 0.87 -7.80 13.20
C PRO A 32 -0.25 -6.76 13.10
N ARG A 33 -0.29 -5.88 14.11
CA ARG A 33 -1.14 -4.71 14.15
C ARG A 33 -0.90 -3.87 12.88
N ARG A 34 -1.97 -3.31 12.33
CA ARG A 34 -1.92 -2.59 11.05
C ARG A 34 -1.60 -1.13 11.29
N LYS A 35 -0.58 -0.61 10.61
CA LYS A 35 -0.27 0.82 10.48
C LYS A 35 -1.39 1.51 9.70
N VAL A 36 -2.37 2.04 10.41
CA VAL A 36 -3.56 2.67 9.83
C VAL A 36 -3.11 3.87 8.99
N ILE A 37 -3.80 4.13 7.88
CA ILE A 37 -3.51 5.19 6.90
C ILE A 37 -2.09 5.28 6.32
N SER A 38 -1.16 4.38 6.66
CA SER A 38 0.23 4.39 6.16
C SER A 38 0.35 4.49 4.63
N HIS A 39 -0.62 3.93 3.91
CA HIS A 39 -0.73 4.01 2.45
C HIS A 39 -0.91 5.43 1.87
N ILE A 40 -1.25 6.44 2.68
CA ILE A 40 -1.28 7.85 2.27
C ILE A 40 0.14 8.39 2.16
N PHE A 41 1.08 7.88 2.95
CA PHE A 41 2.48 8.32 2.98
C PHE A 41 3.35 7.63 1.92
N GLY A 42 2.75 7.40 0.76
CA GLY A 42 3.36 6.70 -0.36
C GLY A 42 2.94 5.23 -0.48
N ARG A 43 2.68 4.80 -1.71
CA ARG A 43 2.55 3.37 -2.03
C ARG A 43 3.87 2.61 -1.86
N ASN A 44 5.01 3.28 -2.02
CA ASN A 44 6.32 2.66 -1.86
C ASN A 44 6.54 2.29 -0.38
N LYS A 45 6.66 0.98 -0.13
CA LYS A 45 6.89 0.41 1.22
C LYS A 45 8.17 0.92 1.87
N TYR A 46 9.06 1.59 1.15
CA TYR A 46 10.33 2.06 1.69
C TYR A 46 10.20 3.28 2.61
N ALA A 47 9.41 4.28 2.24
CA ALA A 47 9.25 5.50 3.06
C ALA A 47 8.59 5.16 4.41
N THR A 48 7.50 4.41 4.38
CA THR A 48 6.75 3.99 5.57
C THR A 48 7.54 3.08 6.53
N LYS A 49 8.56 2.37 6.05
CA LYS A 49 9.45 1.53 6.87
C LYS A 49 10.44 2.32 7.72
N ARG A 50 10.78 3.55 7.34
CA ARG A 50 11.76 4.38 8.06
C ARG A 50 11.18 5.02 9.32
N PHE A 51 9.87 5.18 9.35
CA PHE A 51 9.17 5.65 10.53
C PHE A 51 9.15 4.59 11.64
N PRO A 52 9.45 4.96 12.89
CA PRO A 52 9.32 4.05 14.03
C PRO A 52 7.84 3.65 14.25
N ASP A 53 7.59 2.57 14.98
CA ASP A 53 6.22 2.09 15.13
C ASP A 53 5.35 3.07 15.94
N HIS A 54 5.87 3.72 16.98
CA HIS A 54 5.09 4.64 17.82
C HIS A 54 4.49 5.86 17.07
N VAL A 55 4.96 6.21 15.86
CA VAL A 55 4.34 7.31 15.10
C VAL A 55 3.05 6.91 14.41
N TRP A 56 2.84 5.61 14.19
CA TRP A 56 1.67 5.11 13.50
C TRP A 56 0.53 4.87 14.47
N VAL A 57 -0.69 5.15 14.02
CA VAL A 57 -1.89 4.62 14.67
C VAL A 57 -2.02 3.14 14.31
N HIS A 58 -2.23 2.29 15.30
CA HIS A 58 -2.29 0.84 15.12
C HIS A 58 -3.68 0.27 15.35
N TYR A 59 -4.24 -0.46 14.39
CA TYR A 59 -5.49 -1.22 14.56
C TYR A 59 -5.26 -2.72 14.42
N CYS A 60 -6.04 -3.50 15.17
CA CYS A 60 -6.21 -4.93 14.92
C CYS A 60 -6.81 -5.18 13.52
N ARG A 61 -6.69 -6.40 13.00
CA ARG A 61 -7.28 -6.77 11.71
C ARG A 61 -8.77 -6.45 11.62
N GLN A 62 -9.51 -6.83 12.65
CA GLN A 62 -10.97 -6.71 12.71
C GLN A 62 -11.41 -5.24 12.80
N HIS A 63 -10.78 -4.44 13.65
CA HIS A 63 -11.04 -3.01 13.78
C HIS A 63 -10.70 -2.23 12.53
N TYR A 64 -9.59 -2.57 11.86
CA TYR A 64 -9.27 -1.97 10.58
C TYR A 64 -10.35 -2.23 9.53
N GLN A 65 -10.90 -3.45 9.47
CA GLN A 65 -12.02 -3.75 8.57
C GLN A 65 -13.28 -2.97 8.95
N ARG A 66 -13.66 -3.00 10.23
CA ARG A 66 -14.82 -2.26 10.74
C ARG A 66 -14.75 -0.77 10.43
N ALA A 67 -13.59 -0.14 10.67
CA ALA A 67 -13.38 1.27 10.40
C ALA A 67 -13.49 1.58 8.90
N ARG A 68 -12.78 0.81 8.07
CA ARG A 68 -12.67 1.06 6.63
C ARG A 68 -14.00 0.97 5.88
N TYR A 69 -14.93 0.14 6.34
CA TYR A 69 -16.22 -0.06 5.66
C TYR A 69 -17.32 0.90 6.14
N ARG A 70 -17.01 1.83 7.05
CA ARG A 70 -17.93 2.92 7.42
C ARG A 70 -17.93 4.00 6.35
N VAL A 71 -19.09 4.62 6.14
CA VAL A 71 -19.24 5.77 5.25
C VAL A 71 -18.41 6.98 5.70
N GLU A 72 -18.15 7.09 7.00
CA GLU A 72 -17.34 8.15 7.59
C GLU A 72 -15.82 7.92 7.44
N TRP A 73 -15.40 6.79 6.87
CA TRP A 73 -13.99 6.45 6.74
C TRP A 73 -13.14 7.56 6.10
N PRO A 74 -13.56 8.26 5.02
CA PRO A 74 -12.77 9.38 4.46
C PRO A 74 -12.50 10.50 5.48
N VAL A 75 -13.49 10.85 6.30
CA VAL A 75 -13.36 11.87 7.35
C VAL A 75 -12.45 11.35 8.46
N THR A 76 -12.63 10.10 8.89
CA THR A 76 -11.73 9.44 9.85
C THR A 76 -10.29 9.39 9.34
N GLN A 77 -10.05 9.28 8.03
CA GLN A 77 -8.70 9.35 7.48
C GLN A 77 -8.06 10.72 7.71
N CYS A 78 -8.82 11.82 7.58
CA CYS A 78 -8.33 13.17 7.88
C CYS A 78 -7.99 13.32 9.37
N GLU A 79 -8.85 12.83 10.27
CA GLU A 79 -8.59 12.87 11.71
C GLU A 79 -7.33 12.08 12.10
N LEU A 80 -7.20 10.86 11.58
CA LEU A 80 -6.01 10.02 11.78
C LEU A 80 -4.75 10.66 11.20
N LEU A 81 -4.86 11.37 10.07
CA LEU A 81 -3.75 12.11 9.49
C LEU A 81 -3.26 13.19 10.44
N MET A 82 -4.15 13.95 11.07
CA MET A 82 -3.78 14.98 12.04
C MET A 82 -3.00 14.38 13.23
N VAL A 83 -3.44 13.23 13.74
CA VAL A 83 -2.75 12.50 14.82
C VAL A 83 -1.36 12.04 14.36
N VAL A 84 -1.27 11.38 13.21
CA VAL A 84 0.00 10.84 12.71
C VAL A 84 0.99 11.94 12.36
N LEU A 85 0.54 13.05 11.76
CA LEU A 85 1.38 14.23 11.49
C LEU A 85 1.93 14.81 12.80
N GLY A 86 1.10 14.94 13.85
CA GLY A 86 1.58 15.38 15.17
C GLY A 86 2.63 14.45 15.78
N ARG A 87 2.47 13.13 15.63
CA ARG A 87 3.47 12.15 16.09
C ARG A 87 4.76 12.22 15.28
N MET A 88 4.67 12.36 13.96
CA MET A 88 5.81 12.48 13.07
C MET A 88 6.62 13.77 13.32
N GLU A 89 5.93 14.89 13.57
CA GLU A 89 6.57 16.15 13.91
C GLU A 89 7.31 16.04 15.25
N ARG A 90 6.68 15.48 16.28
CA ARG A 90 7.33 15.24 17.59
C ARG A 90 8.53 14.31 17.49
N TRP A 91 8.48 13.31 16.61
CA TRP A 91 9.60 12.42 16.36
C TRP A 91 10.80 13.14 15.71
N GLY A 92 10.56 14.21 14.93
CA GLY A 92 11.63 15.06 14.39
C GLY A 92 12.46 14.47 13.25
N GLY A 93 12.09 13.29 12.72
CA GLY A 93 12.83 12.62 11.64
C GLY A 93 12.46 13.07 10.23
N VAL A 94 11.50 13.97 10.06
CA VAL A 94 11.03 14.49 8.77
C VAL A 94 11.47 15.94 8.64
N SER A 95 12.12 16.29 7.53
CA SER A 95 12.57 17.66 7.22
C SER A 95 11.60 18.43 6.32
N GLY A 96 10.74 17.72 5.60
CA GLY A 96 9.76 18.34 4.69
C GLY A 96 8.93 17.30 3.97
N TRP A 97 8.05 17.75 3.07
CA TRP A 97 7.08 16.92 2.40
C TRP A 97 6.93 17.26 0.92
N GLU A 98 6.66 16.23 0.12
CA GLU A 98 6.21 16.36 -1.26
C GLU A 98 4.78 15.82 -1.37
N VAL A 99 3.84 16.66 -1.81
CA VAL A 99 2.47 16.26 -2.11
C VAL A 99 2.43 15.86 -3.57
N VAL A 100 2.03 14.62 -3.86
CA VAL A 100 1.96 14.09 -5.23
C VAL A 100 0.60 13.51 -5.53
N LEU A 101 0.23 13.49 -6.81
CA LEU A 101 -0.93 12.75 -7.29
C LEU A 101 -0.63 11.25 -7.30
N ARG A 102 -1.61 10.42 -6.94
CA ARG A 102 -1.54 8.98 -7.16
C ARG A 102 -1.51 8.72 -8.66
N LYS A 103 -0.81 7.65 -9.07
CA LYS A 103 -0.70 7.23 -10.48
C LYS A 103 -2.05 7.17 -11.22
N ARG A 104 -3.12 6.74 -10.53
CA ARG A 104 -4.47 6.67 -11.12
C ARG A 104 -5.04 8.04 -11.48
N GLU A 105 -4.77 9.07 -10.68
CA GLU A 105 -5.23 10.42 -10.96
C GLU A 105 -4.41 11.06 -12.08
N VAL A 106 -3.09 10.84 -12.09
CA VAL A 106 -2.23 11.24 -13.21
C VAL A 106 -2.73 10.65 -14.53
N GLN A 107 -3.16 9.38 -14.52
CA GLN A 107 -3.71 8.72 -15.72
C GLN A 107 -5.08 9.28 -16.13
N ARG A 108 -5.93 9.64 -15.16
CA ARG A 108 -7.24 10.25 -15.43
C ARG A 108 -7.07 11.58 -16.15
N LEU A 109 -6.21 12.47 -15.62
CA LEU A 109 -5.94 13.79 -16.21
C LEU A 109 -5.32 13.69 -17.61
N LYS A 110 -4.37 12.77 -17.82
CA LYS A 110 -3.76 12.56 -19.16
C LYS A 110 -4.74 12.03 -20.21
N GLY A 111 -5.84 11.41 -19.78
CA GLY A 111 -6.89 10.89 -20.67
C GLY A 111 -7.90 11.95 -21.12
N GLU A 112 -7.89 13.14 -20.52
CA GLU A 112 -8.76 14.26 -20.89
C GLU A 112 -8.12 15.17 -21.96
N ASP A 113 -6.78 15.11 -22.13
CA ASP A 113 -6.03 15.85 -23.17
C ASP A 113 -5.93 15.13 -24.54
N GLY A 114 -6.62 13.98 -24.71
CA GLY A 114 -6.48 13.10 -25.88
C GLY A 114 -7.66 13.12 -26.87
N GLY A 115 -8.46 14.19 -26.88
CA GLY A 115 -9.66 14.33 -27.71
C GLY A 115 -9.47 15.03 -29.05
N GLY A 116 -8.34 14.82 -29.73
CA GLY A 116 -8.07 15.39 -31.05
C GLY A 116 -6.83 14.80 -31.69
N GLU A 117 -7.02 13.72 -32.42
CA GLU A 117 -6.48 13.42 -33.77
C GLU A 117 -6.55 11.90 -33.99
N GLU A 118 -7.52 11.49 -34.81
CA GLU A 118 -7.52 10.16 -35.40
C GLU A 118 -6.24 9.99 -36.23
N VAL A 119 -5.36 9.08 -35.82
CA VAL A 119 -4.49 8.38 -36.76
C VAL A 119 -4.86 6.92 -36.72
N ILE A 120 -5.69 6.59 -37.71
CA ILE A 120 -5.96 5.24 -38.19
C ILE A 120 -4.63 4.69 -38.72
N THR A 121 -4.04 3.72 -38.03
CA THR A 121 -3.21 2.72 -38.69
C THR A 121 -3.86 1.36 -38.50
N ALA A 122 -4.61 0.99 -39.52
CA ALA A 122 -5.09 -0.36 -39.76
C ALA A 122 -3.89 -1.34 -39.73
N THR A 123 -4.04 -2.44 -39.01
CA THR A 123 -3.43 -3.69 -39.45
C THR A 123 -4.46 -4.79 -39.31
N THR A 124 -4.94 -5.14 -40.48
CA THR A 124 -5.78 -6.23 -40.89
C THR A 124 -5.20 -7.57 -40.43
N THR A 125 -5.98 -8.35 -39.69
CA THR A 125 -5.94 -9.82 -39.77
C THR A 125 -7.36 -10.35 -39.62
N THR A 126 -7.99 -10.51 -40.79
CA THR A 126 -8.85 -11.61 -41.22
C THR A 126 -9.18 -12.71 -40.19
N GLY A 127 -10.48 -12.92 -39.99
CA GLY A 127 -11.06 -14.13 -39.39
C GLY A 127 -12.59 -14.02 -39.36
N ALA A 128 -13.22 -14.55 -40.41
CA ALA A 128 -14.60 -14.33 -40.81
C ALA A 128 -15.66 -15.16 -40.07
N GLY A 129 -16.92 -14.72 -40.19
CA GLY A 129 -18.15 -15.48 -40.00
C GLY A 129 -18.77 -15.30 -38.61
N GLY A 130 -20.05 -15.01 -38.40
CA GLY A 130 -21.23 -15.04 -39.25
C GLY A 130 -22.43 -14.91 -38.29
N ARG A 131 -23.51 -14.30 -38.75
CA ARG A 131 -24.62 -13.77 -37.94
C ARG A 131 -25.85 -14.69 -38.08
N HIS A 132 -26.70 -14.71 -37.04
CA HIS A 132 -28.13 -15.09 -37.01
C HIS A 132 -28.58 -16.54 -36.70
N SER A 133 -29.31 -16.63 -35.57
CA SER A 133 -30.68 -17.15 -35.34
C SER A 133 -31.10 -18.63 -35.52
N SER A 134 -31.66 -19.13 -34.39
CA SER A 134 -32.91 -19.90 -34.17
C SER A 134 -33.03 -21.43 -34.34
N SER A 135 -33.73 -21.98 -33.32
CA SER A 135 -34.62 -23.16 -33.21
C SER A 135 -34.08 -24.58 -32.92
N SER A 136 -34.44 -25.03 -31.70
CA SER A 136 -35.06 -26.32 -31.30
C SER A 136 -34.35 -27.66 -31.54
N ALA A 137 -33.98 -28.37 -30.46
CA ALA A 137 -34.73 -29.51 -29.89
C ALA A 137 -33.83 -30.54 -29.16
N PHE A 138 -34.24 -30.86 -27.94
CA PHE A 138 -34.20 -32.16 -27.25
C PHE A 138 -32.88 -32.84 -26.82
N SER A 139 -32.78 -32.94 -25.48
CA SER A 139 -32.26 -34.05 -24.66
C SER A 139 -30.78 -34.45 -24.69
N GLY A 140 -30.13 -34.20 -23.55
CA GLY A 140 -28.86 -34.81 -23.19
C GLY A 140 -28.41 -34.37 -21.80
N LEU A 141 -28.72 -35.19 -20.79
CA LEU A 141 -28.27 -35.07 -19.41
C LEU A 141 -26.76 -34.79 -19.34
N THR A 142 -26.36 -33.60 -18.89
CA THR A 142 -24.96 -33.30 -18.54
C THR A 142 -24.91 -32.44 -17.28
N PRO A 143 -23.86 -32.64 -16.45
CA PRO A 143 -23.90 -32.35 -15.03
C PRO A 143 -23.80 -30.85 -14.75
N VAL A 144 -24.39 -30.45 -13.61
CA VAL A 144 -24.27 -29.11 -13.01
C VAL A 144 -22.79 -28.77 -12.84
N GLN A 145 -22.19 -28.15 -13.86
CA GLN A 145 -21.00 -27.35 -13.69
C GLN A 145 -21.43 -26.12 -12.90
N GLY A 146 -21.26 -26.21 -11.58
CA GLY A 146 -21.23 -25.05 -10.71
C GLY A 146 -20.26 -24.06 -11.32
N GLN A 147 -20.79 -23.02 -11.94
CA GLN A 147 -19.99 -21.89 -12.38
C GLN A 147 -19.37 -21.32 -11.11
N CYS A 148 -18.10 -21.63 -10.91
CA CYS A 148 -17.25 -20.93 -9.98
C CYS A 148 -17.18 -19.48 -10.49
N GLY A 149 -18.17 -18.67 -10.07
CA GLY A 149 -18.23 -17.26 -10.40
C GLY A 149 -16.90 -16.65 -10.05
N ARG A 150 -16.09 -16.32 -11.07
CA ARG A 150 -14.82 -15.63 -10.87
C ARG A 150 -15.14 -14.39 -10.06
N ARG A 151 -14.67 -14.34 -8.81
CA ARG A 151 -14.89 -13.21 -7.91
C ARG A 151 -14.49 -11.95 -8.68
N ARG A 152 -15.48 -11.11 -9.02
CA ARG A 152 -15.24 -9.86 -9.73
C ARG A 152 -14.25 -9.06 -8.88
N LYS A 153 -13.16 -8.61 -9.51
CA LYS A 153 -12.19 -7.76 -8.81
C LYS A 153 -12.93 -6.51 -8.31
N PRO A 154 -12.69 -6.06 -7.07
CA PRO A 154 -13.33 -4.85 -6.57
C PRO A 154 -13.08 -3.68 -7.53
N THR A 155 -14.14 -3.04 -8.01
CA THR A 155 -14.02 -1.82 -8.78
C THR A 155 -13.44 -0.73 -7.89
N ILE A 156 -12.26 -0.23 -8.24
CA ILE A 156 -11.66 0.90 -7.54
C ILE A 156 -12.45 2.13 -7.95
N VAL A 157 -13.18 2.73 -7.00
CA VAL A 157 -13.88 4.00 -7.20
C VAL A 157 -12.82 5.09 -7.41
N ALA A 158 -12.91 5.82 -8.52
CA ALA A 158 -12.06 6.98 -8.77
C ALA A 158 -12.38 8.07 -7.74
N SER A 159 -11.33 8.71 -7.21
CA SER A 159 -11.47 9.84 -6.28
C SER A 159 -10.78 11.04 -6.91
N PRO A 160 -11.45 11.74 -7.85
CA PRO A 160 -10.85 12.86 -8.55
C PRO A 160 -10.37 13.91 -7.56
N VAL A 161 -9.23 14.53 -7.88
CA VAL A 161 -8.63 15.58 -7.07
C VAL A 161 -9.20 16.92 -7.50
N ALA A 162 -9.74 17.69 -6.56
CA ALA A 162 -10.31 19.01 -6.84
C ALA A 162 -9.24 20.00 -7.34
N ASP A 163 -9.63 20.96 -8.19
CA ASP A 163 -8.70 21.92 -8.82
C ASP A 163 -7.85 22.70 -7.82
N TRP A 164 -8.42 23.05 -6.66
CA TRP A 164 -7.67 23.74 -5.62
C TRP A 164 -6.55 22.87 -5.04
N LEU A 165 -6.78 21.57 -4.92
CA LEU A 165 -5.81 20.62 -4.40
C LEU A 165 -4.75 20.26 -5.45
N LEU A 166 -5.10 20.31 -6.76
CA LEU A 166 -4.11 20.19 -7.84
C LEU A 166 -3.04 21.28 -7.75
N ARG A 167 -3.42 22.51 -7.38
CA ARG A 167 -2.48 23.64 -7.18
C ARG A 167 -1.57 23.48 -5.96
N GLU A 168 -1.89 22.56 -5.05
CA GLU A 168 -1.11 22.30 -3.83
C GLU A 168 -0.07 21.20 -4.01
N VAL A 169 -0.10 20.49 -5.15
CA VAL A 169 0.90 19.46 -5.49
C VAL A 169 2.26 20.11 -5.67
N GLY A 170 3.29 19.53 -5.04
CA GLY A 170 4.64 20.09 -5.07
C GLY A 170 5.49 19.66 -3.87
N ARG A 171 6.73 20.13 -3.88
CA ARG A 171 7.75 19.88 -2.86
C ARG A 171 7.73 20.93 -1.76
N ASP A 172 8.65 20.78 -0.80
CA ASP A 172 8.98 21.76 0.23
C ASP A 172 7.81 22.15 1.15
N LYS A 173 6.84 21.25 1.31
CA LYS A 173 5.71 21.45 2.23
C LYS A 173 6.16 21.19 3.68
N SER A 174 5.77 22.06 4.58
CA SER A 174 5.98 21.92 6.03
C SER A 174 4.87 21.08 6.68
N PHE A 175 5.01 20.77 7.97
CA PHE A 175 3.92 20.16 8.74
C PHE A 175 2.70 21.08 8.85
N ALA A 176 2.91 22.40 8.94
CA ALA A 176 1.80 23.37 8.95
C ALA A 176 1.02 23.33 7.63
N ASP A 177 1.73 23.33 6.50
CA ASP A 177 1.10 23.22 5.18
C ASP A 177 0.27 21.94 5.03
N LEU A 178 0.80 20.80 5.51
CA LEU A 178 0.06 19.54 5.46
C LEU A 178 -1.17 19.54 6.37
N ARG A 179 -1.10 20.13 7.55
CA ARG A 179 -2.27 20.28 8.44
C ARG A 179 -3.34 21.14 7.80
N ASP A 180 -2.95 22.26 7.19
CA ASP A 180 -3.88 23.13 6.48
C ASP A 180 -4.48 22.47 5.24
N LEU A 181 -3.69 21.68 4.52
CA LEU A 181 -4.19 20.87 3.41
C LEU A 181 -5.22 19.84 3.89
N VAL A 182 -4.93 19.10 4.96
CA VAL A 182 -5.86 18.09 5.53
C VAL A 182 -7.14 18.75 6.05
N ARG A 183 -7.04 19.93 6.69
CA ARG A 183 -8.20 20.71 7.12
C ARG A 183 -9.08 21.12 5.94
N ARG A 184 -8.50 21.67 4.88
CA ARG A 184 -9.23 22.05 3.65
C ARG A 184 -9.86 20.84 2.96
N VAL A 185 -9.18 19.69 2.92
CA VAL A 185 -9.75 18.43 2.40
C VAL A 185 -10.99 18.02 3.21
N ARG A 186 -10.95 18.14 4.54
CA ARG A 186 -12.11 17.87 5.40
C ARG A 186 -13.27 18.84 5.13
N GLU A 187 -12.99 20.13 5.03
CA GLU A 187 -13.99 21.16 4.71
C GLU A 187 -14.64 20.93 3.34
N ASP A 188 -13.88 20.46 2.35
CA ASP A 188 -14.39 20.09 1.03
C ASP A 188 -15.34 18.88 1.10
N MET A 189 -14.97 17.84 1.87
CA MET A 189 -15.85 16.69 2.11
C MET A 189 -17.15 17.08 2.82
N ASP A 190 -17.07 17.97 3.81
CA ASP A 190 -18.24 18.48 4.52
C ASP A 190 -19.12 19.34 3.59
N SER A 191 -18.50 20.13 2.72
CA SER A 191 -19.19 20.91 1.69
C SER A 191 -19.92 20.02 0.68
N LEU A 192 -19.30 18.93 0.22
CA LEU A 192 -19.94 17.94 -0.65
C LEU A 192 -21.15 17.30 0.03
N ARG A 193 -21.03 16.97 1.32
CA ARG A 193 -22.14 16.44 2.12
C ARG A 193 -23.28 17.46 2.23
N GLY A 194 -22.97 18.73 2.51
CA GLY A 194 -23.95 19.82 2.59
C GLY A 194 -24.70 20.06 1.27
N ARG A 195 -24.03 19.83 0.13
CA ARG A 195 -24.65 19.86 -1.21
C ARG A 195 -25.47 18.62 -1.56
N GLY A 196 -25.59 17.64 -0.65
CA GLY A 196 -26.37 16.43 -0.86
C GLY A 196 -25.65 15.33 -1.64
N VAL A 197 -24.32 15.40 -1.80
CA VAL A 197 -23.56 14.31 -2.45
C VAL A 197 -23.68 13.05 -1.58
N PRO A 198 -24.07 11.89 -2.15
CA PRO A 198 -24.20 10.66 -1.37
C PRO A 198 -22.88 10.27 -0.70
N ALA A 199 -22.90 9.94 0.60
CA ALA A 199 -21.70 9.63 1.38
C ALA A 199 -20.79 8.56 0.74
N ARG A 200 -21.36 7.57 0.05
CA ARG A 200 -20.62 6.54 -0.70
C ARG A 200 -19.74 7.06 -1.85
N ARG A 201 -19.98 8.30 -2.31
CA ARG A 201 -19.21 9.00 -3.35
C ARG A 201 -18.19 9.97 -2.77
N ILE A 202 -18.27 10.30 -1.48
CA ILE A 202 -17.28 11.12 -0.80
C ILE A 202 -16.14 10.19 -0.40
N VAL A 203 -14.94 10.48 -0.89
CA VAL A 203 -13.75 9.62 -0.74
C VAL A 203 -12.52 10.50 -0.53
N PHE A 204 -11.51 9.96 0.15
CA PHE A 204 -10.25 10.68 0.35
C PHE A 204 -9.53 10.86 -1.00
N PRO A 205 -9.10 12.11 -1.35
CA PRO A 205 -8.57 12.43 -2.67
C PRO A 205 -7.34 11.61 -3.04
N ASP A 206 -7.12 11.47 -4.36
CA ASP A 206 -6.06 10.65 -4.92
C ASP A 206 -4.67 11.29 -4.87
N ILE A 207 -4.21 11.57 -3.65
CA ILE A 207 -2.90 12.12 -3.33
C ILE A 207 -2.05 11.16 -2.49
N GLU A 208 -0.74 11.40 -2.45
CA GLU A 208 0.22 10.81 -1.52
C GLU A 208 1.05 11.93 -0.85
N LEU A 209 1.39 11.74 0.42
CA LEU A 209 2.18 12.68 1.23
C LEU A 209 3.56 12.05 1.45
N LEU A 210 4.53 12.39 0.61
CA LEU A 210 5.84 11.75 0.62
C LEU A 210 6.79 12.51 1.56
N PRO A 211 7.36 11.87 2.59
CA PRO A 211 8.28 12.53 3.50
C PRO A 211 9.67 12.68 2.89
N THR A 212 10.28 13.83 3.14
CA THR A 212 11.73 14.01 3.07
C THR A 212 12.29 13.79 4.46
N PHE A 213 13.19 12.82 4.60
CA PHE A 213 13.75 12.46 5.90
C PHE A 213 15.01 13.24 6.22
N GLN A 214 15.23 13.47 7.51
CA GLN A 214 16.50 13.97 8.03
C GLN A 214 17.66 13.03 7.68
N SER A 215 18.87 13.58 7.56
CA SER A 215 20.07 12.83 7.18
C SER A 215 20.35 11.64 8.11
N TRP A 216 20.12 11.81 9.42
CA TRP A 216 20.33 10.76 10.42
C TRP A 216 19.36 9.57 10.28
N VAL A 217 18.16 9.80 9.73
CA VAL A 217 17.20 8.72 9.40
C VAL A 217 17.65 7.95 8.16
N LEU A 218 18.34 8.64 7.24
CA LEU A 218 18.84 8.06 5.99
C LEU A 218 20.14 7.27 6.17
N ALA A 219 20.91 7.57 7.22
CA ALA A 219 22.18 6.92 7.52
C ALA A 219 22.03 5.39 7.55
N PRO A 220 22.88 4.65 6.82
CA PRO A 220 22.85 3.20 6.88
C PRO A 220 23.20 2.76 8.30
N VAL A 221 22.35 1.93 8.91
CA VAL A 221 22.69 1.24 10.16
C VAL A 221 23.97 0.45 9.89
N THR A 222 25.08 0.88 10.49
CA THR A 222 26.35 0.15 10.45
C THR A 222 26.11 -1.18 11.15
N LYS A 223 25.74 -2.21 10.39
CA LYS A 223 25.79 -3.58 10.90
C LYS A 223 27.26 -3.81 11.23
N GLY A 224 27.59 -3.78 12.52
CA GLY A 224 28.91 -4.08 13.03
C GLY A 224 29.42 -5.31 12.30
N ARG A 225 30.44 -5.11 11.47
CA ARG A 225 31.06 -6.16 10.68
C ARG A 225 31.51 -7.19 11.71
N ARG A 226 30.84 -8.35 11.78
CA ARG A 226 31.33 -9.47 12.60
C ARG A 226 32.72 -9.75 12.08
N VAL A 227 33.74 -9.33 12.82
CA VAL A 227 35.11 -9.73 12.60
C VAL A 227 35.07 -11.24 12.69
N ARG A 228 35.13 -11.92 11.54
CA ARG A 228 35.41 -13.35 11.51
C ARG A 228 36.76 -13.48 12.18
N ARG A 229 36.79 -13.95 13.43
CA ARG A 229 38.03 -14.41 14.06
C ARG A 229 38.57 -15.48 13.13
N ASP A 230 39.71 -15.16 12.52
CA ASP A 230 40.51 -16.09 11.75
C ASP A 230 41.01 -17.16 12.73
N ALA A 231 40.24 -18.23 12.84
CA ALA A 231 40.61 -19.38 13.63
C ALA A 231 41.49 -20.27 12.74
N GLY A 232 42.80 -20.10 12.91
CA GLY A 232 43.74 -21.22 13.00
C GLY A 232 43.78 -22.18 11.82
N ARG A 233 44.59 -21.82 10.83
CA ARG A 233 45.54 -22.67 10.08
C ARG A 233 45.66 -24.13 10.60
N GLY A 234 44.87 -25.04 10.03
CA GLY A 234 45.03 -26.50 10.14
C GLY A 234 45.38 -27.08 8.77
N LYS A 235 46.63 -27.53 8.62
CA LYS A 235 47.25 -28.02 7.37
C LYS A 235 47.14 -29.56 7.31
N LYS A 236 46.39 -30.10 6.35
CA LYS A 236 46.42 -31.47 5.78
C LYS A 236 45.16 -31.57 4.90
N GLY A 237 45.14 -31.86 3.61
CA GLY A 237 46.02 -32.56 2.69
C GLY A 237 45.09 -33.39 1.80
N GLY A 238 45.25 -33.34 0.46
CA GLY A 238 44.66 -34.35 -0.43
C GLY A 238 43.49 -33.91 -1.32
N ASN A 239 43.85 -33.43 -2.51
CA ASN A 239 43.39 -33.85 -3.84
C ASN A 239 41.88 -34.02 -4.14
N GLY A 240 41.41 -33.31 -5.19
CA GLY A 240 40.42 -33.90 -6.11
C GLY A 240 39.18 -33.07 -6.45
N LYS A 241 39.22 -32.52 -7.66
CA LYS A 241 38.10 -32.31 -8.62
C LYS A 241 37.12 -31.13 -8.42
N LYS A 242 37.14 -30.31 -9.49
CA LYS A 242 36.16 -29.30 -9.91
C LYS A 242 34.72 -29.84 -9.94
N GLY A 243 33.77 -29.02 -9.53
CA GLY A 243 32.33 -29.16 -9.80
C GLY A 243 31.62 -27.83 -9.54
N SER A 244 31.50 -27.01 -10.57
CA SER A 244 30.24 -26.66 -11.25
C SER A 244 29.14 -26.07 -10.35
N ARG A 245 28.99 -24.75 -10.52
CA ARG A 245 27.93 -23.90 -9.99
C ARG A 245 26.65 -24.16 -10.79
N VAL A 246 25.71 -24.91 -10.21
CA VAL A 246 24.36 -25.06 -10.79
C VAL A 246 23.34 -24.25 -10.02
N ASN A 247 22.69 -23.37 -10.77
CA ASN A 247 21.62 -22.48 -10.34
C ASN A 247 20.30 -23.27 -10.47
N GLY A 248 19.68 -23.66 -9.35
CA GLY A 248 18.45 -24.45 -9.33
C GLY A 248 17.21 -23.63 -9.64
N LYS A 249 16.91 -23.41 -10.93
CA LYS A 249 15.55 -23.09 -11.39
C LYS A 249 14.77 -24.40 -11.51
N GLY A 250 13.94 -24.69 -10.50
CA GLY A 250 13.02 -25.83 -10.53
C GLY A 250 11.84 -25.57 -11.47
N ALA A 251 11.81 -26.26 -12.61
CA ALA A 251 10.63 -26.40 -13.46
C ALA A 251 10.06 -27.81 -13.24
N VAL A 252 8.80 -27.89 -12.82
CA VAL A 252 8.06 -29.15 -12.62
C VAL A 252 7.41 -29.55 -13.94
N LYS A 253 7.82 -30.68 -14.52
CA LYS A 253 7.09 -31.33 -15.63
C LYS A 253 5.95 -32.17 -15.05
N ARG A 254 4.75 -31.98 -15.59
CA ARG A 254 3.58 -32.82 -15.36
C ARG A 254 3.73 -34.14 -16.14
N VAL A 255 3.46 -35.25 -15.47
CA VAL A 255 3.27 -36.56 -16.09
C VAL A 255 1.76 -36.73 -16.30
N HIS A 256 1.36 -37.07 -17.53
CA HIS A 256 -0.01 -37.47 -17.85
C HIS A 256 -0.14 -38.97 -17.58
N GLY A 257 -1.22 -39.35 -16.90
CA GLY A 257 -1.81 -40.68 -16.95
C GLY A 257 -3.12 -40.59 -17.73
#